data_AF-A0A6N9EKA8-F1
#
_entry.id   AF-A0A6N9EKA8-F1
#
_cell.length_a   1.000
_cell.length_b   1.000
_cell.length_c   1.000
_cell.angle_alpha   90.00
_cell.angle_beta   90.00
_cell.angle_gamma   90.00
#
_symmetry.space_group_name_H-M   'P 1'
#
loop_
_entity.id
_entity.type
_entity.pdbx_description
1 polymer ?
#
loop_
_entity_poly.entity_id
_entity_poly.type
_entity_poly.pdbx_seq_one_letter_code
_entity_poly.pdbx_strand_id
1 'polypeptide(L)'
;MGTMLIHSPQLVTTAGHHGSPCHGLLPFSPPRTMADFLRLSAGTWLSVRSVHHFDFSPDQSGESNLIITLLEQGDKAVQRVCAQQQVPCSTAALGARFQWQGNHRQGPADERYGAVLVDLPGPGQGCGRLVRDVGYVEAT
;
A
#
# COMPACT_ATOMS: atom_id res chain seq x y z
N MET A 1 -14.26 34.14 40.10
CA MET A 1 -12.88 34.66 40.10
C MET A 1 -12.08 33.85 41.11
N GLY A 2 -11.30 32.88 40.64
CA GLY A 2 -10.45 32.04 41.48
C GLY A 2 -9.05 32.00 40.88
N THR A 3 -8.07 32.51 41.62
CA THR A 3 -6.69 32.73 41.18
C THR A 3 -5.94 31.39 41.13
N MET A 4 -5.38 31.05 39.97
CA MET A 4 -4.57 29.85 39.78
C MET A 4 -3.12 30.16 40.22
N LEU A 5 -2.66 29.56 41.33
CA LEU A 5 -1.25 29.60 41.74
C LEU A 5 -0.50 28.45 41.06
N ILE A 6 0.34 28.80 40.09
CA ILE A 6 1.21 27.84 39.39
C ILE A 6 2.43 27.57 40.29
N HIS A 7 2.55 26.36 40.83
CA HIS A 7 3.79 25.90 41.45
C HIS A 7 4.76 25.42 40.37
N SER A 8 5.99 25.94 40.40
CA SER A 8 7.10 25.52 39.54
C SER A 8 7.50 24.06 39.83
N PRO A 9 7.65 23.20 38.80
CA PRO A 9 8.18 21.86 39.03
C PRO A 9 9.69 21.91 39.28
N GLN A 10 10.15 21.26 40.34
CA GLN A 10 11.57 21.07 40.61
C GLN A 10 12.17 20.04 39.64
N LEU A 11 13.37 20.34 39.10
CA LEU A 11 14.17 19.40 38.32
C LEU A 11 14.63 18.25 39.20
N VAL A 12 14.17 17.03 38.88
CA VAL A 12 14.77 15.80 39.39
C VAL A 12 15.92 15.42 38.47
N THR A 13 17.16 15.52 38.95
CA THR A 13 18.33 14.91 38.33
C THR A 13 18.32 13.43 38.65
N THR A 14 18.11 12.57 37.64
CA THR A 14 18.48 11.16 37.71
C THR A 14 19.67 10.92 36.80
N ALA A 15 20.81 10.61 37.42
CA ALA A 15 21.99 10.13 36.75
C ALA A 15 21.78 8.70 36.23
N GLY A 16 22.19 8.47 34.97
CA GLY A 16 22.70 7.20 34.47
C GLY A 16 21.70 6.08 34.23
N HIS A 17 21.26 5.93 32.98
CA HIS A 17 21.24 4.62 32.31
C HIS A 17 21.87 4.83 30.94
N HIS A 18 22.95 4.10 30.69
CA HIS A 18 23.66 4.05 29.41
C HIS A 18 22.66 3.90 28.27
N GLY A 19 22.73 4.82 27.31
CA GLY A 19 21.96 4.72 26.08
C GLY A 19 22.27 3.42 25.37
N SER A 20 21.27 2.55 25.26
CA SER A 20 21.29 1.48 24.26
C SER A 20 21.48 2.14 22.90
N PRO A 21 22.48 1.74 22.11
CA PRO A 21 22.56 2.18 20.72
C PRO A 21 21.30 1.69 20.01
N CYS A 22 20.66 2.56 19.24
CA CYS A 22 19.63 2.17 18.28
C CYS A 22 20.27 1.14 17.35
N HIS A 23 20.08 -0.15 17.65
CA HIS A 23 20.62 -1.25 16.87
C HIS A 23 19.98 -1.20 15.49
N GLY A 24 20.76 -0.73 14.51
CA GLY A 24 20.68 -1.12 13.11
C GLY A 24 19.33 -0.90 12.43
N LEU A 25 18.99 0.35 12.12
CA LEU A 25 18.25 0.58 10.89
C LEU A 25 19.19 0.19 9.74
N LEU A 26 19.01 -1.01 9.18
CA LEU A 26 19.67 -1.38 7.93
C LEU A 26 19.46 -0.25 6.92
N PRO A 27 20.48 0.14 6.14
CA PRO A 27 20.30 1.15 5.10
C PRO A 27 19.17 0.70 4.16
N PHE A 28 18.22 1.59 3.91
CA PHE A 28 17.15 1.33 2.94
C PHE A 28 17.78 0.93 1.61
N SER A 29 17.49 -0.30 1.18
CA SER A 29 17.82 -0.77 -0.16
C SER A 29 16.54 -0.66 -0.99
N PRO A 30 16.53 0.14 -2.08
CA PRO A 30 15.35 0.24 -2.91
C PRO A 30 15.01 -1.13 -3.51
N PRO A 31 13.71 -1.45 -3.68
CA PRO A 31 13.30 -2.70 -4.28
C PRO A 31 13.89 -2.83 -5.68
N ARG A 32 14.54 -3.97 -5.95
CA ARG A 32 15.21 -4.24 -7.23
C ARG A 32 14.34 -5.03 -8.21
N THR A 33 13.18 -5.52 -7.76
CA THR A 33 12.18 -6.23 -8.55
C THR A 33 10.77 -5.70 -8.23
N MET A 34 9.81 -5.93 -9.14
CA MET A 34 8.41 -5.60 -8.88
C MET A 34 7.84 -6.45 -7.74
N ALA A 35 8.21 -7.73 -7.63
CA ALA A 35 7.87 -8.56 -6.48
C ALA A 35 8.36 -7.97 -5.13
N ASP A 36 9.59 -7.45 -5.06
CA ASP A 36 10.08 -6.79 -3.85
C ASP A 36 9.32 -5.49 -3.56
N PHE A 37 8.98 -4.73 -4.60
CA PHE A 37 8.16 -3.53 -4.47
C PHE A 37 6.77 -3.86 -3.90
N LEU A 38 6.12 -4.90 -4.42
CA LEU A 38 4.82 -5.36 -3.92
C LEU A 38 4.91 -5.82 -2.46
N ARG A 39 5.98 -6.55 -2.08
CA ARG A 39 6.21 -6.95 -0.67
C ARG A 39 6.32 -5.76 0.27
N LEU A 40 7.07 -4.73 -0.13
CA LEU A 40 7.20 -3.49 0.67
C LEU A 40 5.92 -2.66 0.68
N SER A 41 5.06 -2.80 -0.33
CA SER A 41 3.79 -2.10 -0.43
C SER A 41 2.68 -2.73 0.42
N ALA A 42 2.84 -3.98 0.87
CA ALA A 42 1.80 -4.68 1.62
C ALA A 42 1.43 -3.95 2.93
N GLY A 43 0.14 -3.87 3.23
CA GLY A 43 -0.39 -3.17 4.40
C GLY A 43 -1.54 -2.22 4.08
N THR A 44 -1.85 -1.34 5.02
CA THR A 44 -2.92 -0.34 4.89
C THR A 44 -2.32 1.06 4.89
N TRP A 45 -2.69 1.85 3.89
CA TRP A 45 -2.16 3.19 3.64
C TRP A 45 -3.31 4.20 3.59
N LEU A 46 -3.13 5.34 4.25
CA LEU A 46 -3.97 6.51 3.99
C LEU A 46 -3.57 7.09 2.63
N SER A 47 -4.52 7.15 1.70
CA SER A 47 -4.36 7.73 0.37
C SER A 47 -5.13 9.04 0.29
N VAL A 48 -4.43 10.13 0.00
CA VAL A 48 -5.02 11.45 -0.30
C VAL A 48 -4.82 11.70 -1.79
N ARG A 49 -5.91 11.75 -2.55
CA ARG A 49 -5.88 11.87 -4.01
C ARG A 49 -6.44 13.22 -4.45
N SER A 50 -5.73 13.85 -5.39
CA SER A 50 -6.22 15.02 -6.15
C SER A 50 -6.23 14.67 -7.64
N VAL A 51 -7.31 15.02 -8.33
CA VAL A 51 -7.46 14.87 -9.78
C VAL A 51 -7.72 16.24 -10.37
N HIS A 52 -6.85 16.60 -11.32
CA HIS A 52 -6.98 17.81 -12.12
C HIS A 52 -7.52 17.43 -13.49
N HIS A 53 -8.67 18.00 -13.86
CA HIS A 53 -9.28 17.74 -15.16
C HIS A 53 -8.77 18.78 -16.16
N PHE A 54 -8.30 18.32 -17.32
CA PHE A 54 -7.84 19.19 -18.40
C PHE A 54 -8.96 19.56 -19.38
N ASP A 55 -10.19 19.13 -19.10
CA ASP A 55 -11.41 19.55 -19.79
C ASP A 55 -12.17 20.58 -18.92
N PHE A 56 -13.49 20.73 -19.15
CA PHE A 56 -14.33 21.67 -18.40
C PHE A 56 -14.90 21.08 -17.10
N SER A 57 -14.54 19.84 -16.75
CA SER A 57 -14.98 19.19 -15.51
C SER A 57 -14.27 19.80 -14.29
N PRO A 58 -14.93 19.87 -13.12
CA PRO A 58 -14.30 20.37 -11.92
C PRO A 58 -13.25 19.39 -11.36
N ASP A 59 -12.15 19.92 -10.83
CA ASP A 59 -11.17 19.18 -10.05
C ASP A 59 -11.82 18.39 -8.90
N GLN A 60 -11.25 17.23 -8.59
CA GLN A 60 -11.76 16.34 -7.54
C GLN A 60 -10.67 16.03 -6.51
N SER A 61 -11.06 15.91 -5.24
CA SER A 61 -10.18 15.42 -4.19
C SER A 61 -10.89 14.42 -3.29
N GLY A 62 -10.15 13.56 -2.61
CA GLY A 62 -10.73 12.61 -1.66
C GLY A 62 -9.69 11.80 -0.89
N GLU A 63 -10.13 11.28 0.25
CA GLU A 63 -9.35 10.40 1.12
C GLU A 63 -9.91 8.98 1.09
N SER A 64 -9.02 7.99 1.12
CA SER A 64 -9.36 6.57 1.22
C SER A 64 -8.28 5.80 1.98
N ASN A 65 -8.62 4.61 2.45
CA ASN A 65 -7.66 3.59 2.82
C ASN A 65 -7.37 2.71 1.61
N LEU A 66 -6.10 2.56 1.26
CA LEU A 66 -5.61 1.58 0.29
C LEU A 66 -5.07 0.37 1.07
N ILE A 67 -5.59 -0.82 0.78
CA ILE A 67 -5.26 -2.06 1.47
C ILE A 67 -4.62 -3.01 0.45
N ILE A 68 -3.36 -3.37 0.68
CA ILE A 68 -2.54 -4.17 -0.23
C ILE A 68 -2.24 -5.50 0.42
N THR A 69 -2.74 -6.59 -0.16
CA THR A 69 -2.54 -7.96 0.31
C THR A 69 -1.78 -8.76 -0.74
N LEU A 70 -0.68 -9.41 -0.35
CA LEU A 70 0.09 -10.26 -1.27
C LEU A 70 -0.67 -11.54 -1.62
N LEU A 71 -0.50 -12.00 -2.85
CA LEU A 71 -1.07 -13.23 -3.37
C LEU A 71 0.03 -14.07 -4.01
N GLU A 72 0.20 -15.28 -3.51
CA GLU A 72 1.16 -16.23 -4.07
C GLU A 72 0.69 -16.72 -5.46
N GLN A 73 1.62 -17.25 -6.25
CA GLN A 73 1.35 -17.76 -7.60
C GLN A 73 0.18 -18.78 -7.61
N GLY A 74 0.04 -19.60 -6.57
CA GLY A 74 -1.03 -20.60 -6.43
C GLY A 74 -2.40 -20.05 -6.03
N ASP A 75 -2.52 -18.76 -5.72
CA ASP A 75 -3.79 -18.14 -5.33
C ASP A 75 -4.79 -18.17 -6.49
N LYS A 76 -6.05 -18.51 -6.19
CA LYS A 76 -7.12 -18.63 -7.20
C LYS A 76 -7.35 -17.33 -7.98
N ALA A 77 -7.15 -16.18 -7.36
CA ALA A 77 -7.29 -14.88 -8.03
C ALA A 77 -6.13 -14.61 -9.00
N VAL A 78 -4.90 -15.00 -8.65
CA VAL A 78 -3.74 -14.94 -9.56
C VAL A 78 -3.96 -15.87 -10.75
N GLN A 79 -4.38 -17.12 -10.49
CA GLN A 79 -4.71 -18.09 -11.54
C GLN A 79 -5.79 -17.57 -12.50
N ARG A 80 -6.82 -16.89 -11.96
CA ARG A 80 -7.87 -16.26 -12.76
C ARG A 80 -7.33 -15.15 -13.66
N VAL A 81 -6.50 -14.25 -13.13
CA VAL A 81 -5.86 -13.18 -13.92
C VAL A 81 -5.01 -13.78 -15.03
N CYS A 82 -4.15 -14.77 -14.73
CA CYS A 82 -3.33 -15.43 -15.74
C CYS A 82 -4.18 -16.00 -16.88
N ALA A 83 -5.28 -16.68 -16.54
CA ALA A 83 -6.19 -17.27 -17.52
C ALA A 83 -6.87 -16.19 -18.39
N GLN A 84 -7.39 -15.11 -17.77
CA GLN A 84 -8.02 -13.99 -18.48
C GLN A 84 -7.05 -13.29 -19.45
N GLN A 85 -5.79 -13.17 -19.04
CA GLN A 85 -4.74 -12.49 -19.80
C GLN A 85 -4.01 -13.45 -20.76
N GLN A 86 -4.43 -14.71 -20.82
CA GLN A 86 -3.87 -15.77 -21.68
C GLN A 86 -2.35 -15.93 -21.51
N VAL A 87 -1.88 -15.86 -20.26
CA VAL A 87 -0.46 -16.04 -19.90
C VAL A 87 -0.26 -17.28 -19.03
N PRO A 88 0.86 -18.01 -19.17
CA PRO A 88 1.15 -19.13 -18.28
C PRO A 88 1.39 -18.62 -16.86
N CYS A 89 0.64 -19.14 -15.89
CA CYS A 89 0.75 -18.66 -14.51
C CYS A 89 2.09 -19.02 -13.85
N SER A 90 2.83 -19.98 -14.42
CA SER A 90 4.19 -20.30 -14.02
C SER A 90 5.20 -19.18 -14.25
N THR A 91 4.87 -18.17 -15.09
CA THR A 91 5.73 -17.00 -15.32
C THR A 91 5.44 -15.84 -14.36
N ALA A 92 4.42 -15.96 -13.50
CA ALA A 92 4.10 -14.97 -12.50
C ALA A 92 5.04 -15.06 -11.30
N ALA A 93 5.59 -13.92 -10.88
CA ALA A 93 6.47 -13.86 -9.71
C ALA A 93 5.71 -13.63 -8.40
N LEU A 94 4.77 -12.68 -8.40
CA LEU A 94 3.96 -12.35 -7.23
C LEU A 94 2.69 -11.63 -7.68
N GLY A 95 1.56 -11.91 -7.01
CA GLY A 95 0.35 -11.14 -7.12
C GLY A 95 0.14 -10.22 -5.91
N ALA A 96 -0.73 -9.23 -6.06
CA ALA A 96 -1.24 -8.45 -4.95
C ALA A 96 -2.65 -7.96 -5.24
N ARG A 97 -3.52 -8.01 -4.22
CA ARG A 97 -4.84 -7.41 -4.22
C ARG A 97 -4.75 -6.00 -3.65
N PHE A 98 -5.24 -5.03 -4.41
CA PHE A 98 -5.32 -3.63 -4.03
C PHE A 98 -6.80 -3.29 -3.84
N GLN A 99 -7.22 -3.10 -2.60
CA GLN A 99 -8.58 -2.71 -2.25
C GLN A 99 -8.61 -1.26 -1.79
N TRP A 100 -9.67 -0.53 -2.13
CA TRP A 100 -9.92 0.80 -1.61
C TRP A 100 -11.20 0.84 -0.77
N GLN A 101 -11.15 1.64 0.28
CA GLN A 101 -12.24 1.80 1.23
C GLN A 101 -12.27 3.26 1.71
N GLY A 102 -13.44 3.81 2.03
CA GLY A 102 -13.50 5.13 2.67
C GLY A 102 -12.66 5.16 3.96
N ASN A 103 -11.91 6.23 4.19
CA ASN A 103 -10.95 6.40 5.30
C ASN A 103 -11.57 6.16 6.70
N HIS A 104 -12.85 6.49 6.90
CA HIS A 104 -13.57 6.31 8.16
C HIS A 104 -14.33 4.98 8.29
N ARG A 105 -14.35 4.16 7.23
CA ARG A 105 -15.10 2.89 7.26
C ARG A 105 -14.33 1.86 8.06
N GLN A 106 -15.04 1.18 8.95
CA GLN A 106 -14.52 0.09 9.76
C GLN A 106 -14.94 -1.27 9.17
N GLY A 107 -14.18 -2.32 9.51
CA GLY A 107 -14.45 -3.68 9.05
C GLY A 107 -13.78 -4.03 7.72
N PRO A 108 -13.97 -5.27 7.23
CA PRO A 108 -13.29 -5.78 6.05
C PRO A 108 -13.61 -4.96 4.80
N ALA A 109 -12.61 -4.77 3.95
CA ALA A 109 -12.79 -4.15 2.65
C ALA A 109 -13.68 -5.02 1.75
N ASP A 110 -14.50 -4.38 0.92
CA ASP A 110 -15.33 -5.09 -0.05
C ASP A 110 -14.44 -5.57 -1.20
N GLU A 111 -14.55 -6.83 -1.60
CA GLU A 111 -13.75 -7.38 -2.70
C GLU A 111 -14.09 -6.76 -4.05
N ARG A 112 -15.29 -6.16 -4.19
CA ARG A 112 -15.71 -5.46 -5.42
C ARG A 112 -14.98 -4.12 -5.63
N TYR A 113 -14.49 -3.51 -4.55
CA TYR A 113 -13.74 -2.26 -4.58
C TYR A 113 -12.25 -2.57 -4.51
N GLY A 114 -11.76 -3.26 -5.53
CA GLY A 114 -10.36 -3.64 -5.65
C GLY A 114 -10.00 -4.17 -7.03
N ALA A 115 -8.71 -4.39 -7.23
CA ALA A 115 -8.16 -5.09 -8.37
C ALA A 115 -7.04 -6.02 -7.92
N VAL A 116 -6.85 -7.12 -8.64
CA VAL A 116 -5.69 -7.99 -8.49
C VAL A 116 -4.69 -7.64 -9.57
N LEU A 117 -3.46 -7.36 -9.16
CA LEU A 117 -2.31 -7.13 -10.04
C LEU A 117 -1.37 -8.34 -9.93
N VAL A 118 -0.84 -8.81 -11.06
CA VAL A 118 0.10 -9.94 -11.13
C VAL A 118 1.34 -9.51 -11.90
N ASP A 119 2.49 -9.64 -11.25
CA ASP A 119 3.81 -9.35 -11.81
C ASP A 119 4.29 -10.51 -12.71
N LEU A 120 4.60 -10.21 -13.96
CA LEU A 120 5.21 -11.10 -14.94
C LEU A 120 6.57 -10.51 -15.35
N PRO A 121 7.68 -10.94 -14.72
CA PRO A 121 9.01 -10.42 -15.05
C PRO A 121 9.41 -10.68 -16.50
N GLY A 122 10.10 -9.72 -17.10
CA GLY A 122 10.74 -9.85 -18.41
C GLY A 122 12.16 -10.40 -18.32
N PRO A 123 12.87 -10.54 -19.46
CA PRO A 123 14.23 -11.08 -19.50
C PRO A 123 15.31 -10.14 -18.93
N GLY A 124 14.99 -8.85 -18.73
CA GLY A 124 15.92 -7.84 -18.21
C GLY A 124 15.49 -7.31 -16.84
N GLN A 125 16.44 -6.73 -16.10
CA GLN A 125 16.17 -6.11 -14.80
C GLN A 125 15.21 -4.92 -14.95
N GLY A 126 14.17 -4.87 -14.12
CA GLY A 126 13.22 -3.75 -14.10
C GLY A 126 12.24 -3.72 -15.27
N CYS A 127 12.24 -4.75 -16.14
CA CYS A 127 11.33 -4.87 -17.27
C CYS A 127 10.33 -6.00 -17.04
N GLY A 128 9.12 -5.89 -17.57
CA GLY A 128 8.11 -6.93 -17.45
C GLY A 128 6.73 -6.46 -17.86
N ARG A 129 5.71 -7.24 -17.47
CA ARG A 129 4.30 -6.86 -17.58
C ARG A 129 3.66 -6.93 -16.20
N LEU A 130 2.81 -5.95 -15.89
CA LEU A 130 1.92 -5.99 -14.74
C LEU A 130 0.50 -6.15 -15.26
N VAL A 131 -0.11 -7.30 -15.03
CA VAL A 131 -1.44 -7.63 -15.58
C VAL A 131 -2.50 -7.62 -14.49
N ARG A 132 -3.76 -7.35 -14.84
CA ARG A 132 -4.86 -7.21 -13.87
C ARG A 132 -6.15 -7.90 -14.27
N ASP A 133 -7.04 -8.17 -13.30
CA ASP A 133 -8.34 -8.83 -13.50
C ASP A 133 -9.45 -7.91 -14.03
N VAL A 134 -9.61 -6.72 -13.46
CA VAL A 134 -10.70 -5.79 -13.81
C VAL A 134 -10.16 -4.48 -14.34
N GLY A 135 -10.89 -3.87 -15.29
CA GLY A 135 -10.69 -2.53 -15.82
C GLY A 135 -11.14 -1.44 -14.84
N TYR A 136 -10.74 -0.17 -15.02
CA TYR A 136 -11.39 0.95 -14.33
C TYR A 136 -12.75 1.10 -14.99
N VAL A 137 -13.79 0.58 -14.37
CA VAL A 137 -15.16 0.95 -14.67
C VAL A 137 -15.59 1.77 -13.48
N GLU A 138 -15.79 3.06 -13.68
CA GLU A 138 -16.61 3.83 -12.74
C GLU A 138 -17.93 3.08 -12.69
N ALA A 139 -18.23 2.44 -11.55
CA ALA A 139 -19.55 1.88 -11.35
C ALA A 139 -20.53 3.02 -11.61
N THR A 140 -21.23 2.94 -12.74
CA THR A 140 -22.26 3.91 -13.14
C THR A 140 -23.55 3.50 -12.47
#